data_AF-E3BQM6-F1
#
_entry.id   AF-E3BQM6-F1
#
_cell.length_a   1.000
_cell.length_b   1.000
_cell.length_c   1.000
_cell.angle_alpha   90.00
_cell.angle_beta   90.00
_cell.angle_gamma   90.00
#
_symmetry.space_group_name_H-M   'P 1'
#
loop_
_entity.id
_entity.type
_entity.pdbx_description
1 polymer ?
#
loop_
_entity_poly.entity_id
_entity_poly.type
_entity_poly.pdbx_seq_one_letter_code
_entity_poly.pdbx_strand_id
1 'polypeptide(L)' 'SKVKTMDGMFSGATAFNQPIGDWDTSEVGSWYFAGMAGMFKGAISFNQPIGNWDTSKVWGMEAMFEGARVV' A
#
# COMPACT_ATOMS: atom_id res chain seq x y z
N SER A 1 -3.93 -17.69 -5.47
CA SER A 1 -2.69 -16.91 -5.70
C SER A 1 -2.42 -16.07 -4.46
N LYS A 2 -1.19 -16.00 -3.98
CA LYS A 2 -0.80 -15.13 -2.84
C LYS A 2 -0.21 -13.84 -3.39
N VAL A 3 -0.66 -12.68 -2.93
CA VAL A 3 -0.09 -11.38 -3.35
C VAL A 3 1.33 -11.28 -2.78
N LYS A 4 2.32 -11.05 -3.65
CA LYS A 4 3.73 -10.97 -3.26
C LYS A 4 4.26 -9.53 -3.26
N THR A 5 3.70 -8.66 -4.09
CA THR A 5 4.02 -7.22 -4.15
C THR A 5 2.73 -6.42 -4.24
N MET A 6 2.72 -5.23 -3.65
CA MET A 6 1.68 -4.21 -3.79
C MET A 6 2.24 -2.88 -4.31
N ASP A 7 3.44 -2.92 -4.90
CA ASP A 7 4.12 -1.73 -5.39
C ASP A 7 3.25 -0.98 -6.42
N GLY A 8 3.06 0.32 -6.19
CA GLY A 8 2.36 1.23 -7.10
C GLY A 8 0.87 0.92 -7.36
N MET A 9 0.23 0.00 -6.64
CA MET A 9 -1.11 -0.51 -6.97
C MET A 9 -2.19 0.57 -7.14
N PHE A 10 -2.11 1.65 -6.35
CA PHE A 10 -3.02 2.81 -6.40
C PHE A 10 -2.28 4.12 -6.69
N SER A 11 -1.09 4.06 -7.29
CA SER A 11 -0.34 5.24 -7.67
C SER A 11 -1.14 6.09 -8.67
N GLY A 12 -1.38 7.35 -8.33
CA GLY A 12 -2.16 8.31 -9.12
C GLY A 12 -3.67 8.11 -9.05
N ALA A 13 -4.18 7.17 -8.24
CA ALA A 13 -5.60 6.94 -8.07
C ALA A 13 -6.22 8.02 -7.15
N THR A 14 -6.33 9.25 -7.65
CA THR A 14 -6.70 10.44 -6.87
C THR A 14 -8.04 10.31 -6.14
N ALA A 15 -8.99 9.52 -6.66
CA ALA A 15 -10.31 9.27 -6.09
C ALA A 15 -10.42 7.97 -5.25
N PHE A 16 -9.34 7.19 -5.11
CA PHE A 16 -9.40 5.93 -4.38
C PHE A 16 -9.52 6.17 -2.88
N ASN A 17 -10.59 5.65 -2.27
CA ASN A 17 -10.86 5.72 -0.83
C ASN A 17 -11.70 4.53 -0.35
N GLN A 18 -11.46 3.35 -0.94
CA GLN A 18 -12.25 2.15 -0.64
C GLN A 18 -11.69 1.41 0.58
N PRO A 19 -12.54 0.77 1.40
CA PRO A 19 -12.10 0.07 2.59
C PRO A 19 -11.22 -1.13 2.23
N ILE A 20 -9.95 -1.10 2.65
CA ILE A 20 -8.94 -2.14 2.40
C ILE A 20 -8.23 -2.57 3.68
N GLY A 21 -8.73 -2.15 4.85
CA GLY A 21 -8.13 -2.47 6.14
C GLY A 21 -8.09 -3.97 6.44
N ASP A 22 -8.97 -4.75 5.81
CA ASP A 22 -9.11 -6.21 6.00
C ASP A 22 -8.27 -7.04 5.01
N TRP A 23 -7.40 -6.40 4.21
CA TRP A 23 -6.51 -7.12 3.31
C TRP A 23 -5.45 -7.92 4.07
N ASP A 24 -5.28 -9.19 3.71
CA ASP A 24 -4.18 -10.01 4.20
C ASP A 24 -2.87 -9.64 3.48
N THR A 25 -2.02 -8.88 4.17
CA THR A 25 -0.70 -8.45 3.69
C THR A 25 0.45 -9.32 4.19
N SER A 26 0.16 -10.39 4.96
CA SER A 26 1.17 -11.20 5.67
C SER A 26 2.16 -11.91 4.74
N GLU A 27 1.88 -11.97 3.44
CA GLU A 27 2.71 -12.63 2.43
C GLU A 27 3.43 -11.65 1.49
N VAL A 28 3.22 -10.34 1.65
CA VAL A 28 3.90 -9.29 0.87
C VAL A 28 5.35 -9.15 1.33
N GLY A 29 6.30 -9.09 0.38
CA GLY A 29 7.72 -8.89 0.70
C GLY A 29 8.53 -10.13 1.03
N SER A 30 7.97 -11.32 0.81
CA SER A 30 8.64 -12.60 1.06
C SER A 30 9.91 -12.89 0.22
N TRP A 31 10.31 -12.01 -0.70
CA TRP A 31 11.51 -12.15 -1.55
C TRP A 31 12.20 -10.79 -1.70
N TYR A 32 13.53 -10.79 -1.87
CA TYR A 32 14.32 -9.59 -2.14
C TYR A 32 13.65 -8.80 -3.30
N PHE A 33 13.27 -7.54 -3.10
CA PHE A 33 12.54 -6.65 -4.04
C PHE A 33 11.00 -6.66 -4.02
N ALA A 34 10.32 -7.30 -3.07
CA ALA A 34 8.86 -7.18 -2.96
C ALA A 34 8.44 -6.19 -1.85
N GLY A 35 7.59 -5.21 -2.18
CA GLY A 35 7.21 -4.16 -1.23
C GLY A 35 5.79 -3.61 -1.40
N MET A 36 5.59 -2.45 -0.77
CA MET A 36 4.43 -1.56 -0.90
C MET A 36 4.87 -0.18 -1.40
N ALA A 37 5.98 -0.13 -2.14
CA ALA A 37 6.60 1.09 -2.63
C ALA A 37 5.62 1.86 -3.51
N GLY A 38 5.42 3.15 -3.23
CA GLY A 38 4.53 4.00 -4.00
C GLY A 38 3.06 3.56 -4.06
N MET A 39 2.60 2.64 -3.20
CA MET A 39 1.27 2.03 -3.31
C MET A 39 0.14 3.07 -3.38
N PHE A 40 0.23 4.17 -2.63
CA PHE A 40 -0.73 5.27 -2.60
C PHE A 40 -0.13 6.60 -3.06
N LYS A 41 0.96 6.57 -3.84
CA LYS A 41 1.60 7.79 -4.34
C LYS A 41 0.59 8.62 -5.13
N GLY A 42 0.29 9.84 -4.69
CA GLY A 42 -0.71 10.71 -5.31
C GLY A 42 -2.16 10.27 -5.18
N ALA A 43 -2.49 9.31 -4.29
CA ALA A 43 -3.87 8.95 -3.97
C ALA A 43 -4.49 9.96 -2.99
N ILE A 44 -4.87 11.12 -3.51
CA ILE A 44 -5.28 12.31 -2.73
C ILE A 44 -6.48 12.04 -1.82
N SER A 45 -7.44 11.21 -2.23
CA SER A 45 -8.66 10.95 -1.44
C SER A 45 -8.53 9.81 -0.44
N PHE A 46 -7.39 9.10 -0.40
CA PHE A 46 -7.25 7.90 0.41
C PHE A 46 -7.15 8.24 1.90
N ASN A 47 -8.13 7.79 2.68
CA ASN A 47 -8.20 8.02 4.12
C ASN A 47 -8.87 6.84 4.86
N GLN A 48 -8.45 5.61 4.52
CA GLN A 48 -8.96 4.40 5.17
C GLN A 48 -7.96 3.87 6.19
N PRO A 49 -8.42 3.29 7.31
CA PRO A 49 -7.54 2.66 8.27
C PRO A 49 -6.87 1.43 7.65
N ILE A 50 -5.54 1.38 7.73
CA ILE A 50 -4.71 0.23 7.30
C ILE A 50 -3.75 -0.23 8.41
N GLY A 51 -3.98 0.20 9.64
CA GLY A 51 -3.12 -0.13 10.79
C GLY A 51 -3.09 -1.62 11.15
N ASN A 52 -4.03 -2.41 10.62
CA ASN A 52 -4.11 -3.86 10.84
C ASN A 52 -3.23 -4.67 9.88
N TRP A 53 -2.60 -4.03 8.89
CA TRP A 53 -1.76 -4.72 7.92
C TRP A 53 -0.51 -5.31 8.59
N ASP A 54 -0.26 -6.60 8.35
CA ASP A 54 1.00 -7.23 8.70
C ASP A 54 2.08 -6.79 7.70
N THR A 55 3.00 -5.97 8.18
CA THR A 55 4.11 -5.43 7.40
C THR A 55 5.45 -6.05 7.78
N SER A 56 5.46 -7.12 8.60
CA SER A 56 6.67 -7.75 9.13
C SER A 56 7.60 -8.32 8.05
N LYS A 57 7.05 -8.64 6.88
CA LYS A 57 7.79 -9.17 5.73
C LYS A 57 8.04 -8.13 4.64
N VAL A 58 7.51 -6.91 4.75
CA VAL A 58 7.62 -5.88 3.70
C VAL A 58 9.05 -5.35 3.64
N TRP A 59 9.67 -5.39 2.46
CA TRP A 59 11.03 -4.88 2.26
C TRP A 59 11.07 -3.35 2.15
N GLY A 60 10.16 -2.77 1.38
CA GLY A 60 10.16 -1.36 1.02
C GLY A 60 8.77 -0.73 1.06
N MET A 61 8.70 0.49 1.58
CA MET A 61 7.52 1.37 1.60
C MET A 61 7.88 2.79 1.13
N GLU A 62 8.98 2.92 0.40
CA GLU A 62 9.43 4.19 -0.16
C GLU A 62 8.32 4.83 -0.98
N ALA A 63 8.15 6.14 -0.80
CA ALA A 63 7.11 6.92 -1.48
C ALA A 63 5.66 6.40 -1.34
N MET A 64 5.36 5.48 -0.38
CA MET A 64 4.04 4.85 -0.25
C MET A 64 2.89 5.86 -0.23
N PHE A 65 3.09 7.01 0.44
CA PHE A 65 2.12 8.11 0.53
C PHE A 65 2.64 9.42 -0.08
N GLU A 66 3.67 9.38 -0.93
CA GLU A 66 4.21 10.59 -1.54
C GLU A 66 3.12 11.33 -2.33
N GLY A 67 2.84 12.59 -1.99
CA GLY A 67 1.81 13.38 -2.64
C GLY A 67 0.37 12.99 -2.29
N ALA A 68 0.15 11.98 -1.43
CA ALA A 68 -1.15 11.78 -0.78
C ALA A 68 -1.37 12.90 0.25
N ARG A 69 -2.63 13.31 0.45
CA ARG A 69 -2.98 14.40 1.35
C ARG A 69 -4.16 13.97 2.21
N VAL A 70 -4.14 14.34 3.49
CA VAL A 70 -5.34 14.29 4.32
C VAL A 70 -6.12 15.55 3.97
N VAL A 71 -7.22 15.39 3.23
CA VAL A 71 -8.20 16.45 2.95
C VAL A 71 -9.31 16.45 3.99
#